data_AF-A0A8T1H3C4-F1
#
_entry.id   AF-A0A8T1H3C4-F1
#
_cell.length_a   1.000
_cell.length_b   1.000
_cell.length_c   1.000
_cell.angle_alpha   90.00
_cell.angle_beta   90.00
_cell.angle_gamma   90.00
#
_symmetry.space_group_name_H-M   'P 1'
#
loop_
_entity.id
_entity.type
_entity.pdbx_description
1 polymer ?
#
loop_
_entity_poly.entity_id
_entity_poly.type
_entity_poly.pdbx_seq_one_letter_code
_entity_poly.pdbx_strand_id
1 'polypeptide(L)'
;MSIAEFGEALKVGDLAEVVVIRPDEELNSSSVVDEAVLEDTKKALAREKYKNVVSKNPPMDLPPDRGVRHEIDLVPGSKYCVTRQWPLPKEQCDVIDAFFRAKHEAGLVRES
;
A
#
# COMPACT_ATOMS: atom_id res chain seq x y z
N MET A 1 -30.22 6.98 -0.14
CA MET A 1 -29.79 8.17 0.60
C MET A 1 -30.01 9.39 -0.27
N SER A 2 -30.69 10.40 0.25
CA SER A 2 -30.82 11.70 -0.42
C SER A 2 -29.60 12.58 -0.17
N ILE A 3 -29.39 13.60 -1.01
CA ILE A 3 -28.28 14.55 -0.84
C ILE A 3 -28.39 15.35 0.48
N ALA A 4 -29.61 15.53 1.00
CA ALA A 4 -29.87 16.15 2.30
C ALA A 4 -29.46 15.24 3.47
N GLU A 5 -29.76 13.93 3.41
CA GLU A 5 -29.30 12.95 4.40
C GLU A 5 -27.77 12.87 4.45
N PHE A 6 -27.11 12.93 3.29
CA PHE A 6 -25.65 12.98 3.20
C PHE A 6 -25.08 14.28 3.79
N GLY A 7 -25.70 15.43 3.52
CA GLY A 7 -25.29 16.72 4.10
C GLY A 7 -25.43 16.80 5.62
N GLU A 8 -26.49 16.22 6.19
CA GLU A 8 -26.64 16.12 7.66
C GLU A 8 -25.60 15.17 8.27
N ALA A 9 -25.25 14.07 7.60
CA ALA A 9 -24.17 13.17 8.05
C ALA A 9 -22.80 13.87 8.07
N LEU A 10 -22.53 14.76 7.12
CA LEU A 10 -21.30 15.56 7.09
C LEU A 10 -21.25 16.62 8.21
N LYS A 11 -22.38 17.19 8.65
CA LYS A 11 -22.43 18.13 9.77
C LYS A 11 -22.10 17.51 11.14
N VAL A 12 -22.12 16.18 11.25
CA VAL A 12 -21.84 15.46 12.51
C VAL A 12 -20.36 15.13 12.70
N GLY A 13 -19.54 15.17 11.63
CA GLY A 13 -18.10 14.91 11.69
C GLY A 13 -17.29 16.05 11.10
N ASP A 14 -16.35 16.59 11.88
CA ASP A 14 -15.48 17.72 11.51
C ASP A 14 -14.64 17.44 10.24
N LEU A 15 -15.21 17.80 9.09
CA LEU A 15 -14.64 17.66 7.75
C LEU A 15 -14.58 19.04 7.10
N ALA A 16 -13.42 19.67 7.21
CA ALA A 16 -13.20 21.05 6.78
C ALA A 16 -13.39 21.31 5.26
N GLU A 17 -13.39 20.28 4.42
CA GLU A 17 -13.62 20.42 2.97
C GLU A 17 -14.13 19.10 2.36
N VAL A 18 -15.22 19.17 1.59
CA VAL A 18 -15.78 18.05 0.83
C VAL A 18 -16.11 18.52 -0.59
N VAL A 19 -15.35 18.04 -1.57
CA VAL A 19 -15.61 18.31 -2.99
C VAL A 19 -16.60 17.27 -3.51
N VAL A 20 -17.82 17.72 -3.83
CA VAL A 20 -18.86 16.89 -4.45
C VAL A 20 -18.75 17.00 -5.96
N ILE A 21 -18.14 15.99 -6.60
CA ILE A 21 -18.12 15.83 -8.06
C ILE A 21 -19.55 15.61 -8.53
N ARG A 22 -19.98 16.32 -9.59
CA ARG A 22 -21.35 16.22 -10.09
C ARG A 22 -21.52 14.94 -10.91
N PRO A 23 -22.69 14.28 -10.87
CA PRO A 23 -22.92 13.04 -11.63
C PRO A 23 -22.87 13.25 -13.16
N ASP A 24 -23.03 14.48 -13.63
CA ASP A 24 -22.92 14.87 -15.05
C ASP A 24 -21.47 15.14 -15.49
N GLU A 25 -20.50 15.13 -14.56
CA GLU A 25 -19.07 15.25 -14.86
C GLU A 25 -18.50 13.86 -15.16
N GLU A 26 -18.67 13.39 -16.40
CA GLU A 26 -18.00 12.18 -16.89
C GLU A 26 -16.49 12.31 -16.70
N LEU A 27 -15.93 11.51 -15.78
CA LEU A 27 -14.49 11.31 -15.66
C LEU A 27 -14.01 10.56 -16.90
N ASN A 28 -13.58 11.33 -17.91
CA ASN A 28 -13.05 10.77 -19.14
C ASN A 28 -11.90 9.80 -18.81
N SER A 29 -11.98 8.56 -19.30
CA SER A 29 -10.96 7.53 -19.01
C SER A 29 -9.64 7.75 -19.78
N SER A 30 -9.42 8.97 -20.28
CA SER A 30 -8.21 9.42 -20.95
C SER A 30 -7.31 10.15 -19.95
N SER A 31 -6.77 9.41 -18.98
CA SER A 31 -5.87 9.95 -17.97
C SER A 31 -4.48 10.27 -18.53
N VAL A 32 -4.40 11.29 -19.39
CA VAL A 32 -3.22 12.16 -19.38
C VAL A 32 -3.39 13.03 -18.15
N VAL A 33 -3.05 12.45 -16.99
CA VAL A 33 -2.72 13.26 -15.83
C VAL A 33 -1.56 14.15 -16.25
N ASP A 34 -1.70 15.45 -16.03
CA ASP A 34 -0.53 16.31 -16.07
C ASP A 34 0.45 15.81 -14.97
N GLU A 35 1.75 16.00 -15.18
CA GLU A 35 2.73 15.76 -14.10
C GLU A 35 2.65 16.90 -13.07
N ALA A 36 2.22 18.09 -13.51
CA ALA A 36 1.54 19.08 -12.66
C ALA A 36 0.13 18.57 -12.26
N VAL A 37 -0.47 19.07 -11.20
CA VAL A 37 -1.65 18.46 -10.54
C VAL A 37 -1.39 17.06 -9.95
N LEU A 38 -0.70 16.11 -10.58
CA LEU A 38 -0.42 14.79 -9.99
C LEU A 38 0.62 14.86 -8.84
N GLU A 39 1.67 15.63 -9.00
CA GLU A 39 2.62 16.00 -7.95
C GLU A 39 1.97 16.78 -6.79
N ASP A 40 1.00 17.65 -7.10
CA ASP A 40 0.37 18.59 -6.18
C ASP A 40 -0.77 17.91 -5.42
N THR A 41 -1.51 17.01 -6.07
CA THR A 41 -2.38 16.04 -5.37
C THR A 41 -1.56 15.08 -4.51
N LYS A 42 -0.43 14.53 -5.00
CA LYS A 42 0.50 13.73 -4.16
C LYS A 42 1.02 14.53 -2.97
N LYS A 43 1.33 15.82 -3.13
CA LYS A 43 1.84 16.72 -2.09
C LYS A 43 0.76 17.15 -1.09
N ALA A 44 -0.47 17.36 -1.56
CA ALA A 44 -1.65 17.59 -0.72
C ALA A 44 -2.02 16.34 0.11
N LEU A 45 -1.91 15.14 -0.48
CA LEU A 45 -2.07 13.86 0.23
C LEU A 45 -0.89 13.58 1.17
N ALA A 46 0.34 13.95 0.79
CA ALA A 46 1.54 13.81 1.64
C ALA A 46 1.61 14.81 2.82
N ARG A 47 0.58 15.65 3.01
CA ARG A 47 0.33 16.37 4.27
C ARG A 47 0.29 15.37 5.43
N GLU A 48 0.72 15.78 6.63
CA GLU A 48 1.02 14.86 7.75
C GLU A 48 -0.06 13.81 8.03
N LYS A 49 -1.34 14.17 7.85
CA LYS A 49 -2.52 13.31 8.03
C LYS A 49 -2.48 11.96 7.27
N TYR A 50 -1.82 11.88 6.12
CA TYR A 50 -1.72 10.63 5.34
C TYR A 50 -0.28 10.24 4.96
N LYS A 51 0.74 10.86 5.58
CA LYS A 51 2.16 10.56 5.32
C LYS A 51 2.52 9.09 5.54
N ASN A 52 1.82 8.40 6.44
CA ASN A 52 1.94 6.96 6.69
C ASN A 52 1.33 6.09 5.57
N VAL A 53 0.30 6.58 4.87
CA VAL A 53 -0.37 5.88 3.75
C VAL A 53 0.36 6.14 2.43
N VAL A 54 0.87 7.36 2.21
CA VAL A 54 1.54 7.81 0.97
C VAL A 54 3.07 7.81 1.12
N SER A 55 3.60 6.91 1.96
CA SER A 55 5.04 6.73 2.09
C SER A 55 5.64 6.14 0.80
N LYS A 56 6.74 6.72 0.32
CA LYS A 56 7.53 6.14 -0.80
C LYS A 56 8.29 4.87 -0.39
N ASN A 57 8.57 4.71 0.91
CA ASN A 57 9.21 3.53 1.46
C ASN A 57 8.13 2.58 1.99
N PRO A 58 8.20 1.26 1.68
CA PRO A 58 7.26 0.31 2.24
C PRO A 58 7.40 0.27 3.78
N PRO A 59 6.30 0.08 4.53
CA PRO A 59 6.37 -0.07 5.98
C PRO A 59 7.25 -1.26 6.34
N MET A 60 8.02 -1.11 7.42
CA MET A 60 8.81 -2.19 8.01
C MET A 60 8.06 -2.92 9.13
N ASP A 61 6.93 -2.40 9.60
CA ASP A 61 6.12 -3.04 10.63
C ASP A 61 5.14 -4.05 10.04
N LEU A 62 4.80 -5.09 10.81
CA LEU A 62 3.70 -5.99 10.48
C LEU A 62 2.36 -5.22 10.48
N PRO A 63 1.47 -5.45 9.50
CA PRO A 63 0.13 -4.87 9.54
C PRO A 63 -0.64 -5.41 10.76
N PRO A 64 -1.54 -4.61 11.37
CA PRO A 64 -2.39 -5.10 12.46
C PRO A 64 -3.16 -6.36 12.02
N ASP A 65 -3.21 -7.40 12.87
CA ASP A 65 -3.94 -8.62 12.55
C ASP A 65 -5.44 -8.32 12.41
N ARG A 66 -5.97 -8.54 11.20
CA ARG A 66 -7.39 -8.36 10.85
C ARG A 66 -8.15 -9.70 10.82
N GLY A 67 -7.53 -10.80 11.25
CA GLY A 67 -8.07 -12.15 11.18
C GLY A 67 -8.04 -12.80 9.79
N VAL A 68 -7.76 -12.02 8.74
CA VAL A 68 -7.60 -12.51 7.36
C VAL A 68 -6.14 -12.92 7.14
N ARG A 69 -5.91 -14.20 6.85
CA ARG A 69 -4.57 -14.74 6.54
C ARG A 69 -4.54 -15.16 5.07
N HIS A 70 -3.37 -15.10 4.44
CA HIS A 70 -3.16 -15.65 3.11
C HIS A 70 -2.84 -17.14 3.23
N GLU A 71 -3.67 -17.98 2.63
CA GLU A 71 -3.45 -19.42 2.49
C GLU A 71 -3.06 -19.72 1.04
N ILE A 72 -2.14 -20.67 0.85
CA ILE A 72 -1.65 -21.07 -0.48
C ILE A 72 -2.19 -22.49 -0.76
N ASP A 73 -3.31 -22.55 -1.46
CA ASP A 73 -3.92 -23.81 -1.88
C ASP A 73 -3.00 -24.54 -2.88
N LEU A 74 -2.51 -25.71 -2.48
CA LEU A 74 -1.71 -26.57 -3.33
C LEU A 74 -2.60 -27.58 -4.07
N VAL A 75 -2.44 -27.65 -5.39
CA VAL A 75 -3.10 -28.67 -6.21
C VAL A 75 -2.68 -30.07 -5.71
N PRO A 76 -3.61 -30.98 -5.41
CA PRO A 76 -3.28 -32.34 -4.97
C PRO A 76 -2.30 -33.04 -5.92
N GLY A 77 -1.23 -33.60 -5.37
CA GLY A 77 -0.15 -34.23 -6.14
C GLY A 77 0.96 -33.29 -6.61
N SER A 78 0.84 -31.98 -6.39
CA SER A 78 1.97 -31.05 -6.54
C SER A 78 3.09 -31.37 -5.53
N LYS A 79 4.33 -31.03 -5.89
CA LYS A 79 5.52 -31.27 -5.07
C LYS A 79 6.27 -29.96 -4.87
N TYR A 80 6.77 -29.73 -3.66
CA TYR A 80 7.72 -28.66 -3.40
C TYR A 80 9.00 -28.89 -4.20
N CYS A 81 9.49 -27.83 -4.85
CA CYS A 81 10.78 -27.83 -5.52
C CYS A 81 11.86 -27.31 -4.56
N VAL A 82 13.04 -27.95 -4.59
CA VAL A 82 14.23 -27.46 -3.90
C VAL A 82 15.22 -27.01 -4.97
N THR A 83 15.39 -25.71 -5.10
CA THR A 83 16.38 -25.10 -5.99
C THR A 83 17.62 -24.71 -5.19
N ARG A 84 18.82 -24.98 -5.73
CA ARG A 84 20.05 -24.45 -5.13
C ARG A 84 20.16 -22.97 -5.44
N GLN A 85 20.56 -22.16 -4.47
CA GLN A 85 20.85 -20.75 -4.69
C GLN A 85 22.02 -20.60 -5.68
N TRP A 86 21.89 -19.66 -6.61
CA TRP A 86 22.98 -19.31 -7.53
C TRP A 86 24.14 -18.64 -6.76
N PRO A 87 25.41 -18.86 -7.16
CA PRO A 87 26.52 -18.13 -6.59
C PRO A 87 26.38 -16.63 -6.93
N LEU A 88 26.35 -15.80 -5.91
CA LEU A 88 26.30 -14.33 -6.03
C LEU A 88 27.69 -13.73 -5.71
N PRO A 89 28.06 -12.59 -6.32
CA PRO A 89 29.21 -11.79 -5.88
C PRO A 89 29.08 -11.42 -4.40
N LYS A 90 30.20 -11.37 -3.68
CA LYS A 90 30.20 -11.17 -2.23
C LYS A 90 29.54 -9.85 -1.84
N GLU A 91 29.80 -8.79 -2.61
CA GLU A 91 29.24 -7.46 -2.42
C GLU A 91 27.70 -7.46 -2.53
N GLN A 92 27.13 -8.38 -3.32
CA GLN A 92 25.68 -8.57 -3.41
C GLN A 92 25.13 -9.35 -2.21
N CYS A 93 25.85 -10.39 -1.76
CA CYS A 93 25.50 -11.12 -0.54
C CYS A 93 25.43 -10.19 0.67
N ASP A 94 26.47 -9.36 0.90
CA ASP A 94 26.54 -8.48 2.06
C ASP A 94 25.34 -7.50 2.13
N VAL A 95 24.87 -7.01 0.97
CA VAL A 95 23.68 -6.13 0.84
C VAL A 95 22.37 -6.90 1.07
N ILE A 96 22.25 -8.09 0.48
CA ILE A 96 21.06 -8.95 0.63
C ILE A 96 20.91 -9.41 2.08
N ASP A 97 22.00 -9.80 2.73
CA ASP A 97 22.02 -10.22 4.12
C ASP A 97 21.66 -9.06 5.06
N ALA A 98 22.11 -7.84 4.77
CA ALA A 98 21.71 -6.66 5.53
C ALA A 98 20.20 -6.37 5.40
N PHE A 99 19.64 -6.52 4.21
CA PHE A 99 18.20 -6.40 3.97
C PHE A 99 17.41 -7.48 4.75
N PHE A 100 17.82 -8.74 4.68
CA PHE A 100 17.13 -9.83 5.37
C PHE A 100 17.27 -9.75 6.89
N ARG A 101 18.41 -9.29 7.44
CA ARG A 101 18.56 -8.99 8.88
C ARG A 101 17.51 -7.98 9.36
N ALA A 102 17.39 -6.84 8.66
CA ALA A 102 16.38 -5.83 9.00
C ALA A 102 14.94 -6.34 8.87
N LYS A 103 14.67 -7.22 7.89
CA LYS A 103 13.35 -7.87 7.74
C LYS A 103 13.07 -8.93 8.83
N HIS A 104 14.10 -9.60 9.34
CA HIS A 104 13.99 -10.55 10.44
C HIS A 104 13.73 -9.85 11.79
N GLU A 105 14.48 -8.78 12.08
CA GLU A 105 14.25 -7.93 13.27
C GLU A 105 12.83 -7.34 13.30
N ALA A 106 12.30 -6.99 12.13
CA ALA A 106 10.93 -6.55 11.92
C ALA A 106 9.84 -7.65 12.03
N GLY A 107 10.22 -8.92 12.16
CA GLY A 107 9.28 -10.05 12.16
C GLY A 107 8.61 -10.33 10.81
N LEU A 108 9.10 -9.74 9.71
CA LEU A 108 8.58 -9.93 8.36
C LEU A 108 9.14 -11.20 7.69
N VAL A 109 10.26 -11.73 8.19
CA VAL A 109 10.91 -12.96 7.73
C VAL A 109 11.37 -13.75 8.95
N ARG A 110 11.27 -15.09 8.89
CA ARG A 110 11.78 -16.02 9.90
C ARG A 110 12.53 -17.17 9.24
N GLU A 111 13.38 -17.86 9.99
CA GLU A 111 13.86 -19.19 9.59
C GLU A 111 12.66 -20.14 9.46
N SER A 112 12.71 -21.02 8.45
CA SER A 112 11.57 -21.87 8.02
C SER A 112 11.31 -23.03 8.97
#